data_AF-M1VVU1-F1
#
_entry.id   AF-M1VVU1-F1
#
_cell.length_a   1.000
_cell.length_b   1.000
_cell.length_c   1.000
_cell.angle_alpha   90.00
_cell.angle_beta   90.00
_cell.angle_gamma   90.00
#
_symmetry.space_group_name_H-M   'P 1'
#
loop_
_entity.id
_entity.type
_entity.pdbx_description
1 polymer ?
#
loop_
_entity_poly.entity_id
_entity_poly.type
_entity_poly.pdbx_seq_one_letter_code
_entity_poly.pdbx_strand_id
1 'polypeptide(L)'
;MAIISYFPEIDVRVCISGRPATEYPSPDQRDDNENMRSGAGHGDVRTHECYIESKSGQNYTVDISVTPELRLPPTKSLLMYLSVDGQKFHGVFTTLKSRKGTPEPFKHSFIGPQRASSSPGYMIQDKLTFSPVSTVEESSKTKLERDAKIVAKLGIIEVEVFLGTLSQETHYALPCRRSQDEALTIAEKAMKGKELSHGTTYSRGETRLNIRSRSARDRELLAVYKFHYRSHDALQREMILPPRDPAVSGEVSAMTEDEARSLAEQYLRLKREPQVKSEDKKPSISKRTIDLTEDDGAQGSGLGRVKRPKATDDGCEVIDLT
;
A
#
# COMPACT_ATOMS: atom_id res chain seq x y z
N MET A 1 -5.15 -1.84 2.30
CA MET A 1 -4.24 -2.70 1.53
C MET A 1 -4.40 -2.27 0.09
N ALA A 2 -3.33 -1.73 -0.50
CA ALA A 2 -3.39 -1.14 -1.82
C ALA A 2 -3.22 -2.22 -2.91
N ILE A 3 -4.34 -2.57 -3.55
CA ILE A 3 -4.37 -3.49 -4.69
C ILE A 3 -5.02 -2.76 -5.85
N ILE A 4 -4.35 -2.73 -7.00
CA ILE A 4 -4.98 -2.33 -8.26
C ILE A 4 -5.72 -3.56 -8.77
N SER A 5 -7.05 -3.46 -8.98
CA SER A 5 -7.89 -4.62 -9.33
C SER A 5 -7.45 -5.34 -10.61
N TYR A 6 -6.73 -4.65 -11.50
CA TYR A 6 -6.19 -5.21 -12.73
C TYR A 6 -4.90 -6.05 -12.54
N PHE A 7 -4.15 -5.81 -11.45
CA PHE A 7 -2.96 -6.56 -11.08
C PHE A 7 -3.08 -7.08 -9.64
N PRO A 8 -4.04 -7.97 -9.35
CA PRO A 8 -4.29 -8.48 -8.00
C PRO A 8 -3.11 -9.25 -7.42
N GLU A 9 -2.18 -9.70 -8.26
CA GLU A 9 -0.97 -10.41 -7.88
C GLU A 9 0.12 -9.47 -7.33
N ILE A 10 -0.02 -8.14 -7.49
CA ILE A 10 0.93 -7.13 -7.01
C ILE A 10 0.31 -6.38 -5.83
N ASP A 11 0.91 -6.55 -4.66
CA ASP A 11 0.50 -5.94 -3.41
C ASP A 11 1.60 -5.00 -2.90
N VAL A 12 1.23 -3.76 -2.62
CA VAL A 12 2.12 -2.71 -2.10
C VAL A 12 1.55 -2.21 -0.80
N ARG A 13 2.37 -2.15 0.25
CA ARG A 13 1.96 -1.71 1.59
C ARG A 13 2.98 -0.77 2.20
N VAL A 14 2.50 0.24 2.90
CA VAL A 14 3.34 1.04 3.80
C VAL A 14 3.25 0.44 5.20
N CYS A 15 4.38 0.10 5.79
CA CYS A 15 4.45 -0.49 7.12
C CYS A 15 5.08 0.50 8.10
N ILE A 16 4.32 0.94 9.10
CA ILE A 16 4.76 1.89 10.14
C ILE A 16 5.07 1.08 11.39
N SER A 17 6.31 1.21 11.91
CA SER A 17 6.77 0.40 13.06
C SER A 17 6.55 -1.11 12.89
N GLY A 18 6.69 -1.62 11.66
CA GLY A 18 6.54 -3.04 11.33
C GLY A 18 5.09 -3.53 11.20
N ARG A 19 4.10 -2.65 11.25
CA ARG A 19 2.68 -2.98 11.03
C ARG A 19 2.16 -2.29 9.78
N PRO A 20 1.31 -2.93 8.95
CA PRO A 20 0.66 -2.26 7.83
C PRO A 20 -0.10 -1.01 8.31
N ALA A 21 0.10 0.11 7.62
CA ALA A 21 -0.63 1.34 7.88
C ALA A 21 -2.11 1.18 7.53
N THR A 22 -2.96 1.87 8.27
CA THR A 22 -4.38 2.02 7.89
C THR A 22 -4.46 2.91 6.67
N GLU A 23 -5.07 2.39 5.61
CA GLU A 23 -5.32 3.12 4.37
C GLU A 23 -6.74 3.66 4.36
N TYR A 24 -6.88 4.92 3.95
CA TYR A 24 -8.14 5.62 3.79
C TYR A 24 -8.34 5.94 2.31
N PRO A 25 -9.53 5.74 1.74
CA PRO A 25 -9.79 6.03 0.34
C PRO A 25 -9.63 7.52 0.05
N SER A 26 -9.19 7.85 -1.18
CA SER A 26 -9.20 9.24 -1.63
C SER A 26 -10.64 9.66 -1.97
N PRO A 27 -11.10 10.86 -1.61
CA PRO A 27 -12.43 11.36 -1.98
C PRO A 27 -12.61 11.47 -3.50
N ASP A 28 -11.50 11.54 -4.24
CA ASP A 28 -11.48 11.57 -5.70
C ASP A 28 -11.35 10.17 -6.35
N GLN A 29 -11.35 9.09 -5.57
CA GLN A 29 -11.49 7.73 -6.12
C GLN A 29 -12.91 7.58 -6.70
N ARG A 30 -13.04 7.96 -7.97
CA ARG A 30 -14.09 7.40 -8.82
C ARG A 30 -13.80 5.91 -8.90
N ASP A 31 -14.83 5.10 -8.64
CA ASP A 31 -14.73 3.64 -8.74
C ASP A 31 -13.92 3.27 -9.99
N ASP A 32 -12.87 2.46 -9.83
CA ASP A 32 -11.99 1.99 -10.92
C ASP A 32 -12.76 1.33 -12.09
N ASN A 33 -14.05 1.09 -11.91
CA ASN A 33 -15.00 0.60 -12.89
C ASN A 33 -15.54 1.69 -13.87
N GLU A 34 -15.47 2.99 -13.57
CA GLU A 34 -16.07 4.04 -14.42
C GLU A 34 -15.11 4.64 -15.48
N ASN A 35 -13.79 4.42 -15.37
CA ASN A 35 -12.85 4.80 -16.46
C ASN A 35 -13.00 3.93 -17.73
N MET A 36 -13.98 3.04 -17.79
CA MET A 36 -14.21 2.12 -18.91
C MET A 36 -14.76 2.78 -20.20
N ARG A 37 -15.05 4.09 -20.26
CA ARG A 37 -15.87 4.63 -21.36
C ARG A 37 -15.40 5.88 -22.11
N SER A 38 -14.16 6.36 -21.91
CA SER A 38 -13.71 7.52 -22.70
C SER A 38 -12.36 7.31 -23.36
N GLY A 39 -12.42 6.90 -24.63
CA GLY A 39 -11.53 7.41 -25.67
C GLY A 39 -10.16 6.76 -25.79
N ALA A 40 -9.98 5.97 -26.84
CA ALA A 40 -8.69 5.59 -27.39
C ALA A 40 -7.80 6.83 -27.62
N GLY A 41 -6.64 6.88 -26.96
CA GLY A 41 -5.58 7.86 -27.23
C GLY A 41 -4.79 8.23 -25.97
N HIS A 42 -3.65 7.57 -25.77
CA HIS A 42 -2.74 7.59 -24.59
C HIS A 42 -3.04 6.49 -23.56
N GLY A 43 -2.07 5.59 -23.37
CA GLY A 43 -2.17 4.44 -22.48
C GLY A 43 -2.49 4.87 -21.05
N ASP A 44 -3.69 4.53 -20.60
CA ASP A 44 -4.20 4.86 -19.26
C ASP A 44 -3.43 4.04 -18.22
N VAL A 45 -2.46 4.67 -17.57
CA VAL A 45 -1.65 4.05 -16.52
C VAL A 45 -2.51 3.90 -15.28
N ARG A 46 -2.70 2.65 -14.85
CA ARG A 46 -3.53 2.34 -13.68
C ARG A 46 -2.87 2.88 -12.42
N THR A 47 -3.63 3.66 -11.66
CA THR A 47 -3.13 4.32 -10.45
C THR A 47 -4.02 3.97 -9.27
N HIS A 48 -3.43 3.49 -8.18
CA HIS A 48 -4.10 3.38 -6.88
C HIS A 48 -3.65 4.53 -5.98
N GLU A 49 -4.60 5.28 -5.42
CA GLU A 49 -4.33 6.43 -4.57
C GLU A 49 -5.11 6.33 -3.27
N CYS A 50 -4.40 6.41 -2.14
CA CYS A 50 -5.00 6.36 -0.82
C CYS A 50 -4.24 7.25 0.16
N TYR A 51 -4.84 7.49 1.31
CA TYR A 51 -4.26 8.24 2.40
C TYR A 51 -3.82 7.31 3.52
N ILE A 52 -2.76 7.68 4.23
CA ILE A 52 -2.30 6.99 5.44
C ILE A 52 -1.99 8.01 6.55
N GLU A 53 -2.15 7.60 7.80
CA GLU A 53 -1.75 8.43 8.94
C GLU A 53 -0.24 8.36 9.17
N SER A 54 0.41 9.52 9.31
CA SER A 54 1.82 9.66 9.67
C SER A 54 1.99 10.38 11.00
N LYS A 55 2.95 9.94 11.81
CA LYS A 55 3.38 10.65 13.02
C LYS A 55 4.88 10.88 13.01
N SER A 56 5.29 12.09 13.37
CA SER A 56 6.70 12.50 13.47
C SER A 56 7.52 11.53 14.31
N GLY A 57 8.74 11.24 13.85
CA GLY A 57 9.68 10.34 14.49
C GLY A 57 9.44 8.85 14.23
N GLN A 58 8.33 8.48 13.58
CA GLN A 58 8.06 7.07 13.27
C GLN A 58 8.80 6.60 12.03
N ASN A 59 9.45 5.45 12.16
CA ASN A 59 10.06 4.76 11.03
C ASN A 59 9.01 3.97 10.26
N TYR A 60 9.18 3.93 8.94
CA TYR A 60 8.32 3.15 8.06
C TYR A 60 9.12 2.47 6.95
N THR A 61 8.52 1.44 6.35
CA THR A 61 9.02 0.75 5.16
C THR A 61 7.93 0.70 4.10
N VAL A 62 8.33 0.48 2.85
CA VAL A 62 7.39 0.17 1.77
C VAL A 62 7.63 -1.27 1.32
N ASP A 63 6.68 -2.12 1.63
CA ASP A 63 6.73 -3.55 1.35
C ASP A 63 5.99 -3.84 0.05
N ILE A 64 6.63 -4.64 -0.82
CA ILE A 64 6.06 -5.12 -2.06
C ILE A 64 6.08 -6.64 -2.04
N SER A 65 4.95 -7.25 -2.38
CA SER A 65 4.85 -8.66 -2.66
C SER A 65 4.23 -8.91 -4.02
N VAL A 66 4.79 -9.87 -4.75
CA VAL A 66 4.24 -10.34 -6.02
C VAL A 66 4.04 -11.85 -5.92
N THR A 67 2.81 -12.28 -6.20
CA THR A 67 2.45 -13.69 -6.13
C THR A 67 2.93 -14.43 -7.40
N PRO A 68 3.20 -15.75 -7.31
CA PRO A 68 3.76 -16.50 -8.45
C PRO A 68 2.75 -16.72 -9.59
N GLU A 69 1.48 -16.40 -9.39
CA GLU A 69 0.44 -16.47 -10.42
C GLU A 69 0.62 -15.42 -11.52
N LEU A 70 1.35 -14.33 -11.24
CA LEU A 70 1.63 -13.30 -12.24
C LEU A 70 2.53 -13.86 -13.34
N ARG A 71 1.99 -13.98 -14.56
CA ARG A 71 2.73 -14.50 -15.71
C ARG A 71 3.43 -13.36 -16.45
N LEU A 72 4.76 -13.34 -16.37
CA LEU A 72 5.59 -12.42 -17.15
C LEU A 72 6.03 -13.07 -18.47
N PRO A 73 6.13 -12.28 -19.57
CA PRO A 73 6.78 -12.75 -20.79
C PRO A 73 8.22 -13.23 -20.51
N PRO A 74 8.73 -14.27 -21.20
CA PRO A 74 10.03 -14.88 -20.88
C PRO A 74 11.23 -13.94 -20.88
N THR A 75 11.17 -12.87 -21.69
CA THR A 75 12.25 -11.87 -21.85
C THR A 75 12.08 -10.65 -20.95
N LYS A 76 10.96 -10.57 -20.21
CA LYS A 76 10.59 -9.41 -19.41
C LYS A 76 10.74 -9.69 -17.92
N SER A 77 10.88 -8.62 -17.18
CA SER A 77 11.01 -8.60 -15.72
C SER A 77 10.15 -7.48 -15.18
N LEU A 78 9.64 -7.68 -13.97
CA LEU A 78 8.94 -6.64 -13.24
C LEU A 78 9.98 -5.75 -12.56
N LEU A 79 9.86 -4.44 -12.73
CA LEU A 79 10.73 -3.42 -12.15
C LEU A 79 9.87 -2.56 -11.22
N MET A 80 10.33 -2.32 -10.01
CA MET A 80 9.62 -1.51 -9.02
C MET A 80 10.54 -0.38 -8.56
N TYR A 81 10.09 0.86 -8.69
CA TYR A 81 10.82 2.04 -8.27
C TYR A 81 10.04 2.77 -7.18
N LEU A 82 10.72 3.05 -6.06
CA LEU A 82 10.16 3.88 -5.00
C LEU A 82 10.59 5.33 -5.20
N SER A 83 9.65 6.25 -5.03
CA SER A 83 9.93 7.66 -4.78
C SER A 83 9.19 8.14 -3.53
N VAL A 84 9.83 9.02 -2.76
CA VAL A 84 9.24 9.62 -1.56
C VAL A 84 9.51 11.11 -1.61
N ASP A 85 8.48 11.93 -1.45
CA ASP A 85 8.58 13.40 -1.54
C ASP A 85 9.22 13.89 -2.84
N GLY A 86 9.01 13.14 -3.92
CA GLY A 86 9.60 13.37 -5.23
C GLY A 86 11.07 12.99 -5.37
N GLN A 87 11.71 12.48 -4.32
CA GLN A 87 13.05 11.92 -4.38
C GLN A 87 12.98 10.45 -4.81
N LYS A 88 13.64 10.11 -5.92
CA LYS A 88 13.71 8.73 -6.42
C LYS A 88 14.76 7.92 -5.64
N PHE A 89 14.38 6.70 -5.28
CA PHE A 89 15.23 5.72 -4.63
C PHE A 89 15.73 4.71 -5.66
N HIS A 90 16.53 3.77 -5.21
CA HIS A 90 16.88 2.62 -6.03
C HIS A 90 15.63 1.79 -6.32
N GLY A 91 15.61 1.16 -7.50
CA GLY A 91 14.58 0.20 -7.85
C GLY A 91 15.00 -1.22 -7.49
N VAL A 92 14.02 -2.12 -7.47
CA VAL A 92 14.22 -3.57 -7.42
C VAL A 92 13.56 -4.23 -8.60
N PHE A 93 13.96 -5.46 -8.90
CA PHE A 93 13.37 -6.22 -10.00
C PHE A 93 13.18 -7.68 -9.64
N THR A 94 12.28 -8.34 -10.36
CA THR A 94 12.08 -9.79 -10.29
C THR A 94 11.71 -10.38 -11.65
N THR A 95 12.20 -11.58 -11.92
CA THR A 95 11.79 -12.41 -13.06
C THR A 95 10.67 -13.39 -12.70
N LEU A 96 10.23 -13.39 -11.42
CA LEU A 96 9.27 -14.36 -10.84
C LEU A 96 9.64 -15.82 -11.07
N LYS A 97 10.92 -16.08 -11.29
CA LYS A 97 11.49 -17.40 -11.52
C LYS A 97 12.68 -17.57 -10.61
N SER A 98 12.74 -18.71 -9.93
CA SER A 98 13.92 -19.13 -9.19
C SER A 98 15.09 -19.37 -10.14
N ARG A 99 16.30 -19.57 -9.58
CA ARG A 99 17.47 -19.99 -10.36
C ARG A 99 17.26 -21.30 -11.13
N LYS A 100 16.29 -22.13 -10.69
CA LYS A 100 15.92 -23.40 -11.33
C LYS A 100 14.77 -23.24 -12.34
N GLY A 101 14.30 -22.01 -12.57
CA GLY A 101 13.23 -21.70 -13.53
C GLY A 101 11.81 -21.93 -13.00
N THR A 102 11.64 -22.30 -11.72
CA THR A 102 10.32 -22.50 -11.11
C THR A 102 9.70 -21.16 -10.71
N PRO A 103 8.37 -20.98 -10.82
CA PRO A 103 7.69 -19.81 -10.26
C PRO A 103 8.00 -19.63 -8.78
N GLU A 104 8.33 -18.41 -8.35
CA GLU A 104 8.68 -18.10 -6.96
C GLU A 104 8.04 -16.76 -6.55
N PRO A 105 7.38 -16.68 -5.38
CA PRO A 105 6.86 -15.43 -4.88
C PRO A 105 8.01 -14.43 -4.65
N PHE A 106 7.77 -13.17 -5.00
CA PHE A 106 8.71 -12.10 -4.72
C PHE A 106 8.24 -11.30 -3.51
N LYS A 107 9.17 -10.98 -2.61
CA LYS A 107 8.94 -10.07 -1.49
C LYS A 107 10.12 -9.13 -1.36
N HIS A 108 9.86 -7.84 -1.20
CA HIS A 108 10.88 -6.84 -0.97
C HIS A 108 10.37 -5.74 -0.03
N SER A 109 11.27 -5.21 0.79
CA SER A 109 10.99 -4.08 1.68
C SER A 109 11.97 -2.95 1.42
N PHE A 110 11.46 -1.83 0.96
CA PHE A 110 12.22 -0.59 0.89
C PHE A 110 12.33 0.01 2.29
N ILE A 111 13.53 -0.06 2.85
CA ILE A 111 13.84 0.46 4.19
C ILE A 111 14.22 1.94 4.14
N GLY A 112 14.84 2.37 3.03
CA GLY A 112 15.28 3.74 2.82
C GLY A 112 16.50 3.85 1.90
N PRO A 113 17.11 5.04 1.84
CA PRO A 113 18.14 5.32 0.86
C PRO A 113 19.46 4.68 1.27
N GLN A 114 20.24 4.38 0.25
CA GLN A 114 21.53 3.73 0.36
C GLN A 114 22.65 4.75 0.16
N ARG A 115 23.71 4.69 0.96
CA ARG A 115 24.92 5.52 0.80
C ARG A 115 26.19 4.71 0.96
N ALA A 116 27.31 5.26 0.48
CA ALA A 116 28.62 4.65 0.65
C ALA A 116 28.93 4.46 2.14
N SER A 117 29.42 3.28 2.49
CA SER A 117 30.11 3.06 3.76
C SER A 117 31.57 3.51 3.63
N SER A 118 32.21 3.81 4.76
CA SER A 118 33.67 3.95 4.83
C SER A 118 34.40 2.62 4.55
N SER A 119 33.71 1.50 4.74
CA SER A 119 34.24 0.15 4.46
C SER A 119 34.01 -0.24 2.99
N PRO A 120 35.05 -0.58 2.22
CA PRO A 120 34.91 -1.05 0.84
C PRO A 120 33.99 -2.26 0.73
N GLY A 121 33.12 -2.26 -0.28
CA GLY A 121 32.15 -3.34 -0.49
C GLY A 121 30.91 -3.28 0.41
N TYR A 122 30.81 -2.27 1.27
CA TYR A 122 29.65 -2.04 2.12
C TYR A 122 28.95 -0.73 1.79
N MET A 123 27.69 -0.67 2.16
CA MET A 123 26.81 0.49 2.06
C MET A 123 26.06 0.69 3.38
N ILE A 124 25.62 1.90 3.67
CA ILE A 124 24.73 2.17 4.80
C ILE A 124 23.33 2.37 4.26
N GLN A 125 22.37 1.60 4.77
CA GLN A 125 20.96 1.70 4.42
C GLN A 125 20.25 2.47 5.52
N ASP A 126 20.01 3.76 5.29
CA ASP A 126 19.29 4.62 6.24
C ASP A 126 17.80 4.26 6.28
N LYS A 127 17.14 4.57 7.41
CA LYS A 127 15.73 4.25 7.64
C LYS A 127 14.87 5.45 7.28
N LEU A 128 13.77 5.23 6.58
CA LEU A 128 12.76 6.26 6.32
C LEU A 128 12.06 6.62 7.62
N THR A 129 11.96 7.93 7.90
CA THR A 129 11.39 8.44 9.14
C THR A 129 10.48 9.62 8.80
N PHE A 130 9.24 9.62 9.29
CA PHE A 130 8.40 10.80 9.17
C PHE A 130 8.94 11.93 10.03
N SER A 131 8.94 13.15 9.52
CA SER A 131 9.48 14.33 10.18
C SER A 131 8.55 15.52 10.01
N PRO A 132 8.45 16.42 11.00
CA PRO A 132 7.65 17.63 10.84
C PRO A 132 8.29 18.54 9.78
N VAL A 133 7.45 19.27 9.07
CA VAL A 133 7.85 20.34 8.14
C VAL A 133 7.87 21.65 8.91
N SER A 134 8.99 22.39 8.85
CA SER A 134 9.09 23.73 9.42
C SER A 134 8.84 24.78 8.34
N THR A 135 8.19 25.89 8.71
CA THR A 135 7.95 27.01 7.80
C THR A 135 8.81 28.21 8.14
N VAL A 136 9.18 29.00 7.12
CA VAL A 136 9.88 30.28 7.29
C VAL A 136 9.16 31.36 6.49
N GLU A 137 8.94 32.53 7.12
CA GLU A 137 8.22 33.66 6.53
C GLU A 137 9.01 34.32 5.39
N GLU A 138 10.32 34.49 5.56
CA GLU A 138 11.18 35.17 4.59
C GLU A 138 11.88 34.17 3.65
N SER A 139 11.62 34.32 2.35
CA SER A 139 12.25 33.52 1.31
C SER A 139 12.51 34.34 0.06
N SER A 140 13.63 34.09 -0.60
CA SER A 140 13.91 34.66 -1.91
C SER A 140 12.97 34.08 -2.97
N LYS A 141 12.72 34.82 -4.07
CA LYS A 141 11.88 34.33 -5.18
C LYS A 141 12.35 32.97 -5.71
N THR A 142 13.67 32.77 -5.81
CA THR A 142 14.26 31.51 -6.28
C THR A 142 14.09 30.37 -5.29
N LYS A 143 14.05 30.65 -3.97
CA LYS A 143 13.70 29.65 -2.95
C LYS A 143 12.23 29.30 -3.04
N LEU A 144 11.34 30.29 -3.20
CA LEU A 144 9.91 30.08 -3.31
C LEU A 144 9.52 29.15 -4.48
N GLU A 145 10.12 29.33 -5.66
CA GLU A 145 9.87 28.46 -6.82
C GLU A 145 10.38 27.02 -6.61
N ARG A 146 11.52 26.86 -5.93
CA ARG A 146 12.03 25.53 -5.57
C ARG A 146 11.13 24.86 -4.55
N ASP A 147 10.75 25.58 -3.51
CA ASP A 147 9.89 25.11 -2.44
C ASP A 147 8.51 24.72 -2.98
N ALA A 148 7.93 25.50 -3.90
CA ALA A 148 6.68 25.15 -4.57
C ALA A 148 6.76 23.80 -5.31
N LYS A 149 7.88 23.50 -5.97
CA LYS A 149 8.12 22.19 -6.61
C LYS A 149 8.29 21.06 -5.61
N ILE A 150 8.88 21.33 -4.45
CA ILE A 150 9.03 20.36 -3.36
C ILE A 150 7.66 20.05 -2.76
N VAL A 151 6.90 21.09 -2.40
CA VAL A 151 5.54 21.03 -1.84
C VAL A 151 4.55 20.33 -2.78
N ALA A 152 4.78 20.38 -4.09
CA ALA A 152 4.00 19.62 -5.06
C ALA A 152 4.06 18.11 -4.83
N LYS A 153 5.20 17.59 -4.39
CA LYS A 153 5.48 16.16 -4.24
C LYS A 153 5.58 15.70 -2.79
N LEU A 154 5.68 16.64 -1.84
CA LEU A 154 5.79 16.40 -0.42
C LEU A 154 4.53 15.69 0.11
N GLY A 155 4.72 14.76 1.05
CA GLY A 155 3.62 14.01 1.64
C GLY A 155 3.13 12.87 0.74
N ILE A 156 3.94 12.43 -0.23
CA ILE A 156 3.59 11.37 -1.18
C ILE A 156 4.70 10.30 -1.19
N ILE A 157 4.29 9.06 -0.95
CA ILE A 157 5.08 7.85 -1.23
C ILE A 157 4.52 7.25 -2.52
N GLU A 158 5.37 7.11 -3.53
CA GLU A 158 4.96 6.63 -4.86
C GLU A 158 5.78 5.39 -5.26
N VAL A 159 5.09 4.33 -5.65
CA VAL A 159 5.70 3.12 -6.21
C VAL A 159 5.29 2.99 -7.67
N GLU A 160 6.25 3.12 -8.57
CA GLU A 160 6.06 2.90 -10.01
C GLU A 160 6.45 1.45 -10.36
N VAL A 161 5.54 0.72 -11.00
CA VAL A 161 5.75 -0.66 -11.43
C VAL A 161 5.82 -0.70 -12.96
N PHE A 162 6.95 -1.18 -13.48
CA PHE A 162 7.18 -1.30 -14.93
C PHE A 162 7.40 -2.75 -15.34
N LEU A 163 7.06 -3.06 -16.59
CA LEU A 163 7.57 -4.20 -17.32
C LEU A 163 8.81 -3.76 -18.10
N GLY A 164 9.90 -4.54 -18.08
CA GLY A 164 11.08 -4.18 -18.85
C GLY A 164 12.04 -5.33 -19.09
N THR A 165 13.03 -5.09 -19.95
CA THR A 165 14.08 -6.08 -20.29
C THR A 165 15.33 -5.76 -19.48
N LEU A 166 15.80 -6.70 -18.66
CA LEU A 166 17.06 -6.53 -17.93
C LEU A 166 18.25 -6.60 -18.90
N SER A 167 19.24 -5.73 -18.71
CA SER A 167 20.49 -5.75 -19.46
C SER A 167 21.64 -6.33 -18.64
N GLN A 168 22.87 -6.09 -19.10
CA GLN A 168 24.08 -6.52 -18.40
C GLN A 168 24.16 -5.95 -16.98
N GLU A 169 24.88 -6.68 -16.14
CA GLU A 169 25.21 -6.26 -14.79
C GLU A 169 26.15 -5.06 -14.83
N THR A 170 25.83 -4.06 -14.02
CA THR A 170 26.58 -2.81 -13.94
C THR A 170 26.99 -2.56 -12.49
N HIS A 171 28.07 -1.81 -12.30
CA HIS A 171 28.40 -1.30 -10.97
C HIS A 171 27.26 -0.41 -10.48
N TYR A 172 26.80 -0.67 -9.26
CA TYR A 172 25.74 0.12 -8.63
C TYR A 172 26.24 1.55 -8.43
N ALA A 173 25.70 2.49 -9.20
CA ALA A 173 25.89 3.91 -8.96
C ALA A 173 24.97 4.31 -7.79
N LEU A 174 25.57 4.72 -6.67
CA LEU A 174 24.80 5.21 -5.54
C LEU A 174 23.97 6.42 -5.97
N PRO A 175 22.65 6.45 -5.70
CA PRO A 175 21.85 7.62 -6.03
C PRO A 175 22.39 8.87 -5.33
N CYS A 176 22.46 9.97 -6.08
CA CYS A 176 22.86 11.27 -5.57
C CYS A 176 21.85 11.72 -4.50
N ARG A 177 22.36 12.08 -3.31
CA ARG A 177 21.56 12.44 -2.14
C ARG A 177 21.03 13.87 -2.19
N ARG A 178 19.85 14.09 -1.59
CA ARG A 178 19.58 15.34 -0.84
C ARG A 178 20.40 15.31 0.46
N SER A 179 20.99 16.45 0.79
CA SER A 179 21.70 16.68 2.06
C SER A 179 20.86 16.15 3.24
N GLN A 180 21.49 15.40 4.14
CA GLN A 180 20.88 14.87 5.36
C GLN A 180 20.52 15.96 6.38
N ASP A 181 21.10 17.15 6.23
CA ASP A 181 21.14 18.18 7.28
C ASP A 181 20.18 19.35 7.06
N GLU A 182 19.45 19.37 5.95
CA GLU A 182 18.40 20.37 5.79
C GLU A 182 17.14 19.89 6.50
N ALA A 183 16.90 20.42 7.69
CA ALA A 183 15.55 20.43 8.26
C ALA A 183 14.57 20.82 7.15
N LEU A 184 13.45 20.10 7.01
CA LEU A 184 12.42 20.28 5.98
C LEU A 184 11.78 21.67 6.10
N THR A 185 12.53 22.69 5.70
CA THR A 185 12.27 24.10 5.97
C THR A 185 11.77 24.75 4.70
N ILE A 186 10.47 24.98 4.64
CA ILE A 186 9.76 25.41 3.44
C ILE A 186 9.28 26.85 3.64
N ALA A 187 9.33 27.67 2.59
CA ALA A 187 8.68 28.97 2.61
C ALA A 187 7.19 28.83 2.91
N GLU A 188 6.66 29.56 3.90
CA GLU A 188 5.24 29.48 4.27
C GLU A 188 4.32 29.77 3.08
N LYS A 189 4.72 30.74 2.24
CA LYS A 189 4.01 31.08 1.00
C LYS A 189 3.89 29.92 0.01
N ALA A 190 4.84 28.98 -0.01
CA ALA A 190 4.77 27.80 -0.87
C ALA A 190 3.80 26.74 -0.34
N MET A 191 3.52 26.73 0.97
CA MET A 191 2.62 25.78 1.64
C MET A 191 1.15 26.22 1.59
N LYS A 192 0.89 27.47 1.18
CA LYS A 192 -0.46 28.05 1.21
C LYS A 192 -1.44 27.19 0.40
N GLY A 193 -2.51 26.75 1.07
CA GLY A 193 -3.54 25.89 0.48
C GLY A 193 -3.25 24.39 0.54
N LYS A 194 -2.15 23.96 1.16
CA LYS A 194 -1.86 22.54 1.42
C LYS A 194 -1.68 22.26 2.90
N GLU A 195 -2.36 21.24 3.39
CA GLU A 195 -2.25 20.80 4.78
C GLU A 195 -1.16 19.74 4.97
N LEU A 196 0.07 20.11 4.59
CA LEU A 196 1.22 19.22 4.72
C LEU A 196 1.94 19.48 6.05
N SER A 197 1.78 18.56 7.00
CA SER A 197 2.43 18.64 8.31
C SER A 197 3.72 17.84 8.40
N HIS A 198 3.88 16.83 7.56
CA HIS A 198 4.99 15.88 7.61
C HIS A 198 5.66 15.75 6.24
N GLY A 199 6.97 15.52 6.28
CA GLY A 199 7.77 15.02 5.17
C GLY A 199 8.61 13.82 5.63
N THR A 200 9.57 13.42 4.82
CA THR A 200 10.47 12.30 5.13
C THR A 200 11.90 12.76 5.38
N THR A 201 12.48 12.28 6.48
CA THR A 201 13.92 12.36 6.77
C THR A 201 14.51 10.95 6.90
N TYR A 202 15.82 10.89 7.11
CA TYR A 202 16.56 9.63 7.13
C TYR A 202 17.30 9.47 8.45
N SER A 203 16.86 8.53 9.28
CA SER A 203 17.61 8.18 10.49
C SER A 203 18.77 7.23 10.16
N ARG A 204 19.85 7.34 10.94
CA ARG A 204 21.08 6.57 10.72
C ARG A 204 20.75 5.08 10.71
N GLY A 205 21.07 4.43 9.60
CA GLY A 205 20.78 3.03 9.43
C GLY A 205 21.99 2.11 9.55
N GLU A 206 21.82 0.91 9.00
CA GLU A 206 22.70 -0.23 9.21
C GLU A 206 23.65 -0.43 8.02
N THR A 207 24.85 -0.92 8.32
CA THR A 207 25.81 -1.33 7.29
C THR A 207 25.35 -2.64 6.65
N ARG A 208 25.31 -2.67 5.31
CA ARG A 208 24.96 -3.83 4.50
C ARG A 208 25.97 -4.05 3.40
N LEU A 209 26.00 -5.27 2.86
CA LEU A 209 26.83 -5.58 1.70
C LEU A 209 26.31 -4.82 0.48
N ASN A 210 27.23 -4.31 -0.35
CA ASN A 210 26.87 -3.67 -1.60
C ASN A 210 26.21 -4.68 -2.55
N ILE A 211 25.06 -4.31 -3.10
CA ILE A 211 24.28 -5.16 -4.00
C ILE A 211 24.62 -4.79 -5.45
N ARG A 212 24.82 -5.80 -6.29
CA ARG A 212 25.03 -5.63 -7.73
C ARG A 212 23.77 -5.05 -8.40
N SER A 213 23.96 -4.15 -9.34
CA SER A 213 22.86 -3.53 -10.09
C SER A 213 22.74 -4.10 -11.50
N ARG A 214 21.55 -4.00 -12.08
CA ARG A 214 21.34 -4.19 -13.52
C ARG A 214 20.60 -2.97 -14.06
N SER A 215 21.01 -2.50 -15.23
CA SER A 215 20.17 -1.57 -15.98
C SER A 215 19.01 -2.31 -16.66
N ALA A 216 17.95 -1.55 -16.98
CA ALA A 216 16.78 -2.05 -17.66
C ALA A 216 16.49 -1.19 -18.91
N ARG A 217 15.94 -1.84 -19.94
CA ARG A 217 15.57 -1.28 -21.24
C ARG A 217 14.09 -1.56 -21.51
N ASP A 218 13.52 -0.88 -22.50
CA ASP A 218 12.15 -1.12 -22.99
C ASP A 218 11.11 -1.13 -21.87
N ARG A 219 11.15 -0.09 -21.03
CA ARG A 219 10.32 0.04 -19.84
C ARG A 219 8.93 0.51 -20.23
N GLU A 220 7.92 -0.24 -19.82
CA GLU A 220 6.50 0.08 -19.97
C GLU A 220 5.88 0.20 -18.58
N LEU A 221 5.25 1.33 -18.29
CA LEU A 221 4.64 1.58 -16.98
C LEU A 221 3.32 0.82 -16.88
N LEU A 222 3.21 -0.09 -15.91
CA LEU A 222 2.02 -0.92 -15.69
C LEU A 222 1.08 -0.29 -14.66
N ALA A 223 1.66 0.17 -13.56
CA ALA A 223 0.91 0.58 -12.38
C ALA A 223 1.66 1.63 -11.55
N VAL A 224 0.90 2.49 -10.88
CA VAL A 224 1.43 3.46 -9.92
C VAL A 224 0.62 3.36 -8.63
N TYR A 225 1.30 3.22 -7.50
CA TYR A 225 0.69 3.25 -6.17
C TYR A 225 1.11 4.52 -5.45
N LYS A 226 0.15 5.35 -5.04
CA LYS A 226 0.38 6.60 -4.32
C LYS A 226 -0.24 6.52 -2.93
N PHE A 227 0.59 6.76 -1.92
CA PHE A 227 0.17 6.87 -0.53
C PHE A 227 0.42 8.29 -0.06
N HIS A 228 -0.68 9.01 0.20
CA HIS A 228 -0.70 10.36 0.68
C HIS A 228 -0.64 10.31 2.20
N TYR A 229 0.51 10.63 2.78
CA TYR A 229 0.68 10.54 4.22
C TYR A 229 0.45 11.92 4.87
N ARG A 230 -0.35 11.92 5.93
CA ARG A 230 -0.80 13.14 6.63
C ARG A 230 -0.86 12.89 8.13
N SER A 231 -0.68 13.93 8.93
CA SER A 231 -1.03 13.83 10.36
C SER A 231 -2.51 13.55 10.53
N HIS A 232 -2.88 12.94 11.65
CA HIS A 232 -4.26 12.72 12.02
C HIS A 232 -5.13 13.99 11.89
N ASP A 233 -4.66 15.12 12.44
CA ASP A 233 -5.40 16.39 12.38
C ASP A 233 -5.55 16.93 10.95
N ALA A 234 -4.61 16.62 10.06
CA ALA A 234 -4.69 17.03 8.66
C ALA A 234 -5.65 16.13 7.89
N LEU A 235 -5.68 14.83 8.18
CA LEU A 235 -6.71 13.92 7.63
C LEU A 235 -8.12 14.33 8.04
N GLN A 236 -8.31 14.84 9.25
CA GLN A 236 -9.62 15.35 9.70
C GLN A 236 -10.02 16.64 8.98
N ARG A 237 -9.09 17.58 8.83
CA ARG A 237 -9.32 18.85 8.13
C ARG A 237 -9.52 18.67 6.62
N GLU A 238 -8.84 17.70 6.01
CA GLU A 238 -9.09 17.24 4.63
C GLU A 238 -10.35 16.36 4.51
N MET A 239 -11.12 16.15 5.60
CA MET A 239 -12.35 15.36 5.65
C MET A 239 -12.19 13.88 5.24
N ILE A 240 -10.96 13.36 5.28
CA ILE A 240 -10.64 11.95 5.07
C ILE A 240 -11.05 11.12 6.31
N LEU A 241 -10.83 11.69 7.49
CA LEU A 241 -11.28 11.13 8.76
C LEU A 241 -12.49 11.90 9.28
N PRO A 242 -13.45 11.23 9.95
CA PRO A 242 -14.54 11.92 10.61
C PRO A 242 -14.01 12.87 11.70
N PRO A 243 -14.71 14.01 11.93
CA PRO A 243 -14.42 14.88 13.07
C PRO A 243 -14.50 14.08 14.37
N ARG A 244 -13.61 14.38 15.34
CA ARG A 244 -13.73 13.82 16.69
C ARG A 244 -15.05 14.27 17.29
N ASP A 245 -15.80 13.33 17.87
CA ASP A 245 -16.99 13.66 18.63
C ASP A 245 -16.64 14.65 19.74
N PRO A 246 -17.28 15.84 19.78
CA PRO A 246 -16.96 16.88 20.75
C PRO A 246 -17.22 16.41 22.20
N ALA A 247 -18.09 15.42 22.39
CA ALA A 247 -18.38 14.82 23.70
C ALA A 247 -17.15 14.17 24.35
N VAL A 248 -16.25 13.58 23.58
CA VAL A 248 -15.09 12.84 24.13
C VAL A 248 -13.88 13.75 24.34
N SER A 249 -13.70 14.77 23.48
CA SER A 249 -12.52 15.65 23.56
C SER A 249 -12.63 16.73 24.63
N GLY A 250 -13.86 17.20 24.94
CA GLY A 250 -14.09 18.17 26.00
C GLY A 250 -13.88 17.60 27.41
N GLU A 251 -14.29 16.35 27.64
CA GLU A 251 -14.20 15.73 28.97
C GLU A 251 -12.79 15.27 29.32
N VAL A 252 -12.02 14.72 28.36
CA VAL A 252 -10.67 14.19 28.65
C VAL A 252 -9.61 15.30 28.75
N SER A 253 -9.74 16.40 28.01
CA SER A 253 -8.83 17.56 28.15
C SER A 253 -9.13 18.43 29.38
N ALA A 254 -10.33 18.30 29.96
CA ALA A 254 -10.69 18.96 31.21
C ALA A 254 -10.41 18.11 32.46
N MET A 255 -10.10 16.82 32.29
CA MET A 255 -9.75 15.94 33.40
C MET A 255 -8.32 16.18 33.87
N THR A 256 -8.17 16.32 35.18
CA THR A 256 -6.85 16.33 35.82
C THR A 256 -6.17 14.97 35.69
N GLU A 257 -4.84 14.94 35.76
CA GLU A 257 -4.05 13.70 35.60
C GLU A 257 -4.47 12.61 36.61
N ASP A 258 -4.95 13.02 37.77
CA ASP A 258 -5.45 12.14 38.83
C ASP A 258 -6.82 11.53 38.49
N GLU A 259 -7.71 12.27 37.83
CA GLU A 259 -9.01 11.77 37.36
C GLU A 259 -8.84 10.76 36.22
N ALA A 260 -7.89 11.02 35.30
CA ALA A 260 -7.53 10.09 34.24
C ALA A 260 -6.95 8.76 34.79
N ARG A 261 -6.11 8.83 35.83
CA ARG A 261 -5.58 7.63 36.51
C ARG A 261 -6.67 6.86 37.25
N SER A 262 -7.56 7.55 37.97
CA SER A 262 -8.67 6.93 38.69
C SER A 262 -9.64 6.18 37.75
N LEU A 263 -9.97 6.78 36.60
CA LEU A 263 -10.79 6.14 35.57
C LEU A 263 -10.10 4.91 34.97
N ALA A 264 -8.81 4.99 34.68
CA ALA A 264 -8.04 3.86 34.15
C ALA A 264 -7.99 2.68 35.15
N GLU A 265 -7.83 2.97 36.44
CA GLU A 265 -7.86 1.96 37.51
C GLU A 265 -9.25 1.33 37.66
N GLN A 266 -10.32 2.14 37.57
CA GLN A 266 -11.69 1.64 37.65
C GLN A 266 -12.02 0.70 36.49
N TYR A 267 -11.60 1.04 35.27
CA TYR A 267 -11.77 0.19 34.09
C TYR A 267 -10.97 -1.12 34.19
N LEU A 268 -9.76 -1.09 34.73
CA LEU A 268 -8.95 -2.29 34.97
C LEU A 268 -9.58 -3.19 36.05
N ARG A 269 -10.28 -2.60 37.03
CA ARG A 269 -10.99 -3.34 38.08
C ARG A 269 -12.24 -4.04 37.53
N LEU A 270 -13.03 -3.35 36.72
CA LEU A 270 -14.19 -3.92 36.00
C LEU A 270 -13.80 -5.06 35.06
N LYS A 271 -12.63 -4.98 34.41
CA LYS A 271 -12.10 -6.07 33.57
C LYS A 271 -11.54 -7.27 34.34
N ARG A 272 -11.27 -7.13 35.65
CA ARG A 272 -10.70 -8.19 36.50
C ARG A 272 -11.76 -8.99 37.26
N GLU A 273 -13.03 -8.60 37.22
CA GLU A 273 -14.10 -9.41 37.81
C GLU A 273 -14.46 -10.59 36.88
N PRO A 274 -14.28 -11.85 37.34
CA PRO A 274 -14.67 -13.01 36.54
C PRO A 274 -16.19 -13.15 36.53
N GLN A 275 -16.76 -13.42 35.35
CA GLN A 275 -18.13 -13.92 35.22
C GLN A 275 -18.29 -15.20 36.06
N VAL A 276 -18.91 -15.06 37.24
CA VAL A 276 -19.20 -16.18 38.14
C VAL A 276 -20.43 -16.92 37.60
N LYS A 277 -20.23 -18.24 37.42
CA LYS A 277 -21.20 -19.28 37.09
C LYS A 277 -22.54 -19.12 37.81
N SER A 278 -23.64 -19.30 37.07
CA SER A 278 -24.88 -19.84 37.63
C SER A 278 -25.15 -21.19 36.97
N GLU A 279 -24.82 -22.27 37.68
CA GLU A 279 -25.46 -23.58 37.52
C GLU A 279 -26.86 -23.49 38.12
N ASP A 280 -27.90 -23.92 37.40
CA ASP A 280 -28.97 -24.70 38.02
C ASP A 280 -29.84 -25.46 36.98
N LYS A 281 -29.74 -26.79 37.08
CA LYS A 281 -30.76 -27.85 36.97
C LYS A 281 -31.84 -27.81 35.87
N LYS A 282 -31.75 -28.84 35.02
CA LYS A 282 -32.85 -29.44 34.24
C LYS A 282 -34.07 -29.78 35.13
N PRO A 283 -35.27 -29.83 34.52
CA PRO A 283 -35.93 -31.12 34.46
C PRO A 283 -36.36 -31.51 33.04
N SER A 284 -36.27 -32.81 32.78
CA SER A 284 -36.83 -33.55 31.66
C SER A 284 -38.36 -33.45 31.58
N ILE A 285 -38.94 -33.50 30.37
CA ILE A 285 -39.99 -34.48 29.96
C ILE A 285 -40.46 -34.24 28.50
N SER A 286 -40.60 -35.37 27.79
CA SER A 286 -41.47 -35.71 26.66
C SER A 286 -41.27 -35.12 25.25
N LYS A 287 -40.64 -35.96 24.41
CA LYS A 287 -41.16 -36.48 23.12
C LYS A 287 -42.46 -35.84 22.56
N ARG A 288 -42.36 -35.25 21.37
CA ARG A 288 -43.27 -35.54 20.23
C ARG A 288 -42.45 -35.59 18.94
N THR A 289 -42.46 -36.79 18.37
CA THR A 289 -42.16 -37.15 16.99
C THR A 289 -43.12 -36.44 16.04
N ILE A 290 -42.60 -35.86 14.95
CA ILE A 290 -43.34 -35.73 13.70
C ILE A 290 -42.48 -36.41 12.64
N ASP A 291 -42.98 -37.58 12.26
CA ASP A 291 -42.61 -38.39 11.12
C ASP A 291 -43.25 -37.75 9.87
N LEU A 292 -42.47 -37.56 8.82
CA LEU A 292 -42.94 -37.21 7.48
C LEU A 292 -42.19 -38.12 6.50
N THR A 293 -42.54 -39.40 6.54
CA THR A 293 -42.31 -40.34 5.44
C THR A 293 -43.64 -40.58 4.74
N GLU A 294 -43.64 -40.31 3.43
CA GLU A 294 -44.42 -40.90 2.33
C GLU A 294 -43.92 -40.13 1.09
N ASP A 295 -42.89 -40.62 0.40
CA ASP A 295 -42.88 -41.76 -0.53
C ASP A 295 -43.89 -41.58 -1.67
N ASP A 296 -43.37 -41.24 -2.85
CA ASP A 296 -43.73 -41.95 -4.07
C ASP A 296 -42.64 -41.74 -5.11
N GLY A 297 -41.95 -42.84 -5.41
CA GLY A 297 -40.81 -42.88 -6.31
C GLY A 297 -41.18 -42.87 -7.80
N ALA A 298 -40.16 -42.64 -8.63
CA ALA A 298 -40.03 -43.32 -9.91
C ALA A 298 -38.58 -43.21 -10.39
N GLN A 299 -37.95 -44.38 -10.54
CA GLN A 299 -36.70 -44.58 -11.25
C GLN A 299 -36.88 -44.26 -12.74
N GLY A 300 -35.85 -43.70 -13.37
CA GLY A 300 -35.81 -43.48 -14.81
C GLY A 300 -34.38 -43.25 -15.29
N SER A 301 -33.68 -44.36 -15.55
CA SER A 301 -32.51 -44.41 -16.42
C SER A 301 -32.93 -44.04 -17.85
N GLY A 302 -32.09 -43.30 -18.60
CA GLY A 302 -32.42 -43.02 -19.99
C GLY A 302 -31.49 -42.04 -20.68
N LEU A 303 -30.51 -42.59 -21.39
CA LEU A 303 -29.79 -41.95 -22.49
C LEU A 303 -30.77 -41.30 -23.48
N GLY A 304 -30.56 -40.02 -23.79
CA GLY A 304 -31.40 -39.25 -24.72
C GLY A 304 -30.59 -38.26 -25.54
N ARG A 305 -29.85 -38.78 -26.51
CA ARG A 305 -29.15 -38.04 -27.55
C ARG A 305 -30.18 -37.43 -28.50
N VAL A 306 -30.26 -36.10 -28.60
CA VAL A 306 -30.84 -35.44 -29.78
C VAL A 306 -29.85 -34.40 -30.30
N LYS A 307 -29.12 -34.79 -31.33
CA LYS A 307 -28.58 -33.87 -32.33
C LYS A 307 -29.71 -33.59 -33.33
N ARG A 308 -29.82 -32.36 -33.83
CA ARG A 308 -29.66 -32.05 -35.27
C ARG A 308 -29.56 -30.52 -35.51
N PRO A 309 -28.96 -30.11 -36.65
CA PRO A 309 -28.25 -28.84 -36.82
C PRO A 309 -28.78 -27.97 -37.98
N LYS A 310 -28.03 -26.90 -38.28
CA LYS A 310 -27.99 -26.03 -39.49
C LYS A 310 -28.86 -24.77 -39.41
N ALA A 311 -28.47 -23.62 -39.98
CA ALA A 311 -27.52 -23.38 -41.06
C ALA A 311 -26.74 -22.06 -40.89
N THR A 312 -25.51 -22.10 -41.39
CA THR A 312 -24.62 -20.98 -41.74
C THR A 312 -25.13 -20.23 -42.98
N ASP A 313 -24.86 -18.92 -43.02
CA ASP A 313 -24.30 -18.27 -44.21
C ASP A 313 -23.24 -17.28 -43.67
N ASP A 314 -21.97 -17.49 -44.05
CA ASP A 314 -20.79 -16.64 -43.83
C ASP A 314 -20.06 -16.60 -42.46
N GLY A 315 -20.27 -17.57 -41.57
CA GLY A 315 -19.56 -17.67 -40.27
C GLY A 315 -19.02 -19.06 -39.94
N CYS A 316 -17.78 -19.36 -40.35
CA CYS A 316 -17.04 -20.56 -39.94
C CYS A 316 -15.72 -20.20 -39.24
N GLU A 317 -15.72 -20.30 -37.91
CA GLU A 317 -14.55 -20.68 -37.11
C GLU A 317 -14.66 -22.18 -36.80
N VAL A 318 -13.53 -22.88 -36.90
CA VAL A 318 -13.36 -24.23 -36.36
C VAL A 318 -12.13 -24.19 -35.45
N ILE A 319 -12.36 -24.44 -34.17
CA ILE A 319 -11.33 -24.92 -33.24
C ILE A 319 -11.83 -26.27 -32.72
N ASP A 320 -11.04 -27.30 -32.98
CA ASP A 320 -11.17 -28.62 -32.37
C ASP A 320 -10.11 -28.72 -31.27
N LEU A 321 -10.53 -29.06 -30.04
CA LEU A 321 -9.66 -29.26 -28.89
C LEU A 321 -9.85 -30.69 -28.37
N THR A 322 -8.91 -31.54 -28.76
CA THR A 322 -8.47 -32.72 -28.00
C THR A 322 -7.00 -32.56 -27.70
#